data_AF-A0A538AY02-F1
#
_entry.id   AF-A0A538AY02-F1
#
_cell.length_a   1.000
_cell.length_b   1.000
_cell.length_c   1.000
_cell.angle_alpha   90.00
_cell.angle_beta   90.00
_cell.angle_gamma   90.00
#
_symmetry.space_group_name_H-M   'P 1'
#
loop_
_entity.id
_entity.type
_entity.pdbx_description
1 polymer ?
#
loop_
_entity_poly.entity_id
_entity_poly.type
_entity_poly.pdbx_seq_one_letter_code
_entity_poly.pdbx_strand_id
1 'polypeptide(L)'
;MSAPGRLLESISSRGYTHAVVAFVDDRGYPLSVATAFAVHADRGAILLEPVAGDEVAPPIGREVNVVFSHIRPQPGVGYDERRYVSLWGTLRPSDGHLELVPDRVQHWDEEEMTFFEFSERGVPQAHRYMERVSREQGRRIRPQLSRGWLFLRATRLPFLSATFIPVALGISVAALHGQWHWWLAILTLVAAACVHLGLNVANDVFDTLSGADQANVTPTQFSGGSRVILYGLLSMRQMVALMLGFYAVGAGIGLYLAVTRGFWPLFWIGVAGLFISLFYTAPPFRFVHRGIGELTVFLGFGPIMTIGAYYVQARAWSWEAIYASLPVGILVALILYVNEVPDRPGDAAAGKRTLPVRWSKDAVIAVYALAVAAAFGLIAGGAIAGVIPRPCILAVLAAPMAVPVYHALREHYDSPYRLMPFMGTNVQLHMATGMVLILGYVIAIVASHISGHPPAFLR
;
A
#
# COMPACT_ATOMS: atom_id res chain seq x y z
N MET A 1 39.12 5.14 -10.06
CA MET A 1 38.57 3.97 -10.79
C MET A 1 37.30 4.36 -11.52
N SER A 2 37.14 3.89 -12.75
CA SER A 2 35.89 4.05 -13.52
C SER A 2 34.75 3.26 -12.85
N ALA A 3 33.48 3.63 -13.11
CA ALA A 3 32.32 2.90 -12.59
C ALA A 3 32.33 1.39 -12.95
N PRO A 4 32.76 0.95 -14.15
CA PRO A 4 32.92 -0.46 -14.48
C PRO A 4 33.98 -1.17 -13.63
N GLY A 5 35.11 -0.52 -13.32
CA GLY A 5 36.17 -1.12 -12.51
C GLY A 5 35.74 -1.44 -11.07
N ARG A 6 34.93 -0.56 -10.46
CA ARG A 6 34.37 -0.80 -9.11
C ARG A 6 33.37 -1.96 -9.09
N LEU A 7 32.57 -2.10 -10.15
CA LEU A 7 31.62 -3.20 -10.26
C LEU A 7 32.34 -4.53 -10.45
N LEU A 8 33.38 -4.58 -11.29
CA LEU A 8 34.17 -5.80 -11.47
C LEU A 8 34.84 -6.23 -10.16
N GLU A 9 35.41 -5.30 -9.40
CA GLU A 9 35.97 -5.58 -8.07
C GLU A 9 34.91 -6.09 -7.05
N SER A 10 33.64 -5.70 -7.22
CA SER A 10 32.55 -6.25 -6.40
C SER A 10 32.31 -7.74 -6.67
N ILE A 11 32.59 -8.23 -7.88
CA ILE A 11 32.39 -9.64 -8.25
C ILE A 11 33.34 -10.56 -7.46
N SER A 12 34.58 -10.15 -7.22
CA SER A 12 35.53 -10.93 -6.42
C SER A 12 35.28 -10.84 -4.91
N SER A 13 34.69 -9.74 -4.44
CA SER A 13 34.52 -9.48 -2.99
C SER A 13 33.15 -9.84 -2.41
N ARG A 14 32.11 -10.04 -3.25
CA ARG A 14 30.71 -10.30 -2.81
C ARG A 14 30.23 -11.74 -2.98
N GLY A 15 31.14 -12.71 -2.89
CA GLY A 15 30.77 -14.12 -2.74
C GLY A 15 30.24 -14.81 -4.01
N TYR A 16 30.49 -14.26 -5.20
CA TYR A 16 30.22 -14.96 -6.45
C TYR A 16 31.21 -16.13 -6.59
N THR A 17 30.70 -17.33 -6.82
CA THR A 17 31.53 -18.55 -6.80
C THR A 17 31.81 -19.10 -8.20
N HIS A 18 30.91 -18.86 -9.15
CA HIS A 18 31.00 -19.35 -10.52
C HIS A 18 30.45 -18.29 -11.48
N ALA A 19 30.90 -18.35 -12.73
CA ALA A 19 30.36 -17.61 -13.85
C ALA A 19 29.60 -18.56 -14.78
N VAL A 20 28.57 -18.07 -15.44
CA VAL A 20 27.86 -18.80 -16.50
C VAL A 20 27.98 -18.02 -17.81
N VAL A 21 28.63 -18.62 -18.81
CA VAL A 21 28.72 -18.06 -20.16
C VAL A 21 27.52 -18.54 -20.97
N ALA A 22 26.65 -17.61 -21.34
CA ALA A 22 25.51 -17.83 -22.21
C ALA A 22 25.78 -17.26 -23.61
N PHE A 23 25.54 -18.09 -24.63
CA PHE A 23 25.80 -17.74 -26.03
C PHE A 23 24.90 -18.55 -26.96
N VAL A 24 24.90 -18.19 -28.24
CA VAL A 24 24.24 -18.97 -29.30
C VAL A 24 25.34 -19.62 -30.15
N ASP A 25 25.27 -20.93 -30.31
CA ASP A 25 26.24 -21.68 -31.11
C ASP A 25 26.07 -21.45 -32.63
N ASP A 26 26.93 -22.05 -33.44
CA ASP A 26 26.87 -21.94 -34.90
C ASP A 26 25.61 -22.56 -35.53
N ARG A 27 24.90 -23.42 -34.80
CA ARG A 27 23.64 -24.04 -35.23
C ARG A 27 22.41 -23.23 -34.81
N GLY A 28 22.61 -22.16 -34.05
CA GLY A 28 21.52 -21.33 -33.52
C GLY A 28 20.96 -21.82 -32.19
N TYR A 29 21.57 -22.79 -31.52
CA TYR A 29 21.14 -23.26 -30.22
C TYR A 29 21.68 -22.37 -29.09
N PRO A 30 20.81 -21.91 -28.16
CA PRO A 30 21.27 -21.20 -26.97
C PRO A 30 21.89 -22.19 -25.99
N LEU A 31 23.13 -21.92 -25.59
CA LEU A 31 23.88 -22.70 -24.60
C LEU A 31 24.20 -21.83 -23.39
N SER A 32 24.38 -22.47 -22.24
CA SER A 32 24.80 -21.83 -20.99
C SER A 32 25.74 -22.76 -20.26
N VAL A 33 26.92 -22.24 -19.94
CA VAL A 33 28.06 -23.06 -19.54
C VAL A 33 28.72 -22.47 -18.30
N ALA A 34 28.78 -23.24 -17.23
CA ALA A 34 29.43 -22.80 -16.00
C ALA A 34 30.96 -22.87 -16.13
N THR A 35 31.65 -21.87 -15.59
CA THR A 35 33.11 -21.81 -15.53
C THR A 35 33.58 -21.06 -14.28
N ALA A 36 34.80 -21.35 -13.85
CA ALA A 36 35.48 -20.54 -12.85
C ALA A 36 36.00 -19.25 -13.49
N PHE A 37 36.28 -18.25 -12.65
CA PHE A 37 36.68 -16.94 -13.13
C PHE A 37 37.69 -16.28 -12.20
N ALA A 38 38.47 -15.36 -12.76
CA ALA A 38 39.30 -14.42 -12.04
C ALA A 38 39.02 -12.99 -12.55
N VAL A 39 38.97 -12.03 -11.62
CA VAL A 39 38.71 -10.63 -11.96
C VAL A 39 40.03 -9.88 -12.05
N HIS A 40 40.30 -9.24 -13.18
CA HIS A 40 41.40 -8.29 -13.37
C HIS A 40 40.85 -6.86 -13.41
N ALA A 41 40.56 -6.30 -12.22
CA ALA A 41 39.90 -5.00 -12.08
C ALA A 41 40.70 -3.84 -12.71
N ASP A 42 42.03 -3.92 -12.63
CA ASP A 42 43.00 -2.99 -13.21
C ASP A 42 42.97 -2.94 -14.74
N ARG A 43 42.62 -4.06 -15.40
CA ARG A 43 42.38 -4.11 -16.86
C ARG A 43 40.91 -3.94 -17.22
N GLY A 44 40.02 -3.93 -16.24
CA GLY A 44 38.58 -3.97 -16.46
C GLY A 44 38.13 -5.26 -17.16
N ALA A 45 38.81 -6.38 -16.92
CA ALA A 45 38.58 -7.63 -17.62
C ALA A 45 38.23 -8.77 -16.65
N ILE A 46 37.53 -9.78 -17.15
CA ILE A 46 37.34 -11.06 -16.46
C ILE A 46 38.03 -12.15 -17.27
N LEU A 47 38.86 -12.94 -16.60
CA LEU A 47 39.38 -14.18 -17.13
C LEU A 47 38.47 -15.32 -16.72
N LEU A 48 38.09 -16.14 -17.68
CA LEU A 48 37.30 -17.34 -17.50
C LEU A 48 38.19 -18.54 -17.73
N GLU A 49 38.05 -19.55 -16.89
CA GLU A 49 38.72 -20.83 -17.13
C GLU A 49 38.13 -21.50 -18.38
N PRO A 50 38.94 -22.27 -19.13
CA PRO A 50 38.45 -23.07 -20.24
C PRO A 50 37.34 -24.02 -19.77
N VAL A 51 36.25 -24.05 -20.52
CA VAL A 51 35.21 -25.05 -20.31
C VAL A 51 35.68 -26.38 -20.90
N ALA A 52 35.48 -27.47 -20.17
CA ALA A 52 35.74 -28.81 -20.68
C ALA A 52 34.83 -29.18 -21.88
N GLY A 53 35.45 -29.49 -23.02
CA GLY A 53 34.81 -30.06 -24.21
C GLY A 53 34.65 -29.09 -25.39
N ASP A 54 35.23 -29.43 -26.55
CA ASP A 54 35.21 -28.60 -27.76
C ASP A 54 33.80 -28.33 -28.31
N GLU A 55 32.84 -29.23 -28.05
CA GLU A 55 31.46 -29.09 -28.54
C GLU A 55 30.65 -28.00 -27.82
N VAL A 56 31.08 -27.55 -26.64
CA VAL A 56 30.35 -26.58 -25.81
C VAL A 56 31.21 -25.33 -25.54
N ALA A 57 32.30 -25.17 -26.29
CA ALA A 57 33.21 -24.04 -26.15
C ALA A 57 32.50 -22.71 -26.55
N PRO A 58 32.63 -21.65 -25.74
CA PRO A 58 32.11 -20.33 -26.09
C PRO A 58 32.75 -19.79 -27.38
N PRO A 59 31.99 -19.12 -28.26
CA PRO A 59 32.53 -18.60 -29.50
C PRO A 59 33.48 -17.42 -29.25
N ILE A 60 34.69 -17.52 -29.81
CA ILE A 60 35.67 -16.42 -29.82
C ILE A 60 35.25 -15.37 -30.85
N GLY A 61 35.42 -14.09 -30.54
CA GLY A 61 35.13 -13.02 -31.49
C GLY A 61 33.65 -12.69 -31.67
N ARG A 62 32.73 -13.37 -30.96
CA ARG A 62 31.29 -13.06 -30.95
C ARG A 62 30.86 -12.53 -29.58
N GLU A 63 29.75 -11.79 -29.57
CA GLU A 63 29.12 -11.34 -28.32
C GLU A 63 28.64 -12.57 -27.53
N VAL A 64 29.04 -12.64 -26.26
CA VAL A 64 28.52 -13.58 -25.27
C VAL A 64 27.96 -12.81 -24.09
N ASN A 65 27.22 -13.50 -23.24
CA ASN A 65 26.81 -12.98 -21.94
C ASN A 65 27.44 -13.80 -20.81
N VAL A 66 28.12 -13.16 -19.88
CA VAL A 66 28.70 -13.81 -18.70
C VAL A 66 27.91 -13.36 -17.47
N VAL A 67 27.26 -14.32 -16.83
CA VAL A 67 26.37 -14.11 -15.70
C VAL A 67 27.02 -14.60 -14.42
N PHE A 68 26.96 -13.76 -13.39
CA PHE A 68 27.35 -14.06 -12.03
C PHE A 68 26.09 -13.97 -11.18
N SER A 69 25.78 -14.99 -10.39
CA SER A 69 24.68 -14.95 -9.43
C SER A 69 25.18 -15.37 -8.05
N HIS A 70 24.66 -14.70 -7.04
CA HIS A 70 24.85 -15.08 -5.65
C HIS A 70 23.48 -15.05 -4.95
N ILE A 71 23.21 -16.12 -4.22
CA ILE A 71 22.02 -16.28 -3.41
C ILE A 71 22.42 -17.10 -2.19
N ARG A 72 22.17 -16.57 -1.00
CA ARG A 72 22.46 -17.29 0.23
C ARG A 72 21.20 -18.04 0.69
N PRO A 73 21.25 -19.37 0.84
CA PRO A 73 20.16 -20.12 1.44
C PRO A 73 20.08 -19.86 2.94
N GLN A 74 18.86 -19.63 3.43
CA GLN A 74 18.50 -19.51 4.85
C GLN A 74 17.66 -20.73 5.24
N PRO A 75 18.26 -21.78 5.83
CA PRO A 75 17.58 -23.04 6.11
C PRO A 75 16.27 -22.86 6.89
N GLY A 76 15.17 -23.40 6.37
CA GLY A 76 13.84 -23.30 6.98
C GLY A 76 13.13 -21.95 6.81
N VAL A 77 13.78 -20.95 6.20
CA VAL A 77 13.22 -19.60 6.01
C VAL A 77 13.08 -19.25 4.53
N GLY A 78 14.13 -19.45 3.73
CA GLY A 78 14.15 -19.06 2.32
C GLY A 78 15.54 -18.71 1.82
N TYR A 79 15.67 -17.54 1.17
CA TYR A 79 16.93 -17.05 0.61
C TYR A 79 17.09 -15.55 0.86
N ASP A 80 18.33 -15.11 1.03
CA ASP A 80 18.71 -13.70 1.15
C ASP A 80 20.03 -13.40 0.40
N GLU A 81 20.53 -12.17 0.56
CA GLU A 81 21.76 -11.67 -0.11
C GLU A 81 21.72 -11.83 -1.64
N ARG A 82 20.53 -11.73 -2.24
CA ARG A 82 20.33 -12.00 -3.67
C ARG A 82 20.96 -10.91 -4.52
N ARG A 83 21.83 -11.30 -5.44
CA ARG A 83 22.50 -10.37 -6.35
C ARG A 83 22.93 -11.05 -7.64
N TYR A 84 22.93 -10.31 -8.74
CA TYR A 84 23.45 -10.79 -10.01
C TYR A 84 24.18 -9.70 -10.77
N VAL A 85 25.17 -10.12 -11.57
CA VAL A 85 25.85 -9.28 -12.56
C VAL A 85 25.80 -10.01 -13.89
N SER A 86 25.51 -9.29 -14.95
CA SER A 86 25.48 -9.79 -16.32
C SER A 86 26.33 -8.88 -17.17
N LEU A 87 27.36 -9.46 -17.77
CA LEU A 87 28.34 -8.77 -18.59
C LEU A 87 28.19 -9.24 -20.03
N TRP A 88 28.03 -8.33 -20.97
CA TRP A 88 28.14 -8.63 -22.38
C TRP A 88 29.48 -8.15 -22.89
N GLY A 89 30.00 -8.85 -23.89
CA GLY A 89 31.23 -8.50 -24.56
C GLY A 89 31.70 -9.64 -25.45
N THR A 90 32.87 -9.45 -26.04
CA THR A 90 33.49 -10.44 -26.92
C THR A 90 34.60 -11.19 -26.19
N LEU A 91 34.59 -12.52 -26.25
CA LEU A 91 35.66 -13.32 -25.69
C LEU A 91 36.90 -13.29 -26.59
N ARG A 92 38.07 -13.16 -25.94
CA ARG A 92 39.39 -13.21 -26.57
C ARG A 92 40.25 -14.26 -25.87
N PRO A 93 41.07 -15.03 -26.62
CA PRO A 93 42.05 -15.91 -26.00
C PRO A 93 43.09 -15.09 -25.23
N SER A 94 43.46 -15.53 -24.02
CA SER A 94 44.46 -14.86 -23.18
C SER A 94 45.16 -15.89 -22.30
N ASP A 95 46.41 -16.25 -22.61
CA ASP A 95 47.26 -17.17 -21.82
C ASP A 95 46.55 -18.41 -21.24
N GLY A 96 45.90 -19.18 -22.11
CA GLY A 96 45.17 -20.40 -21.71
C GLY A 96 43.82 -20.16 -21.05
N HIS A 97 43.37 -18.91 -20.96
CA HIS A 97 42.06 -18.49 -20.46
C HIS A 97 41.26 -17.76 -21.56
N LEU A 98 40.00 -17.48 -21.26
CA LEU A 98 39.15 -16.63 -22.08
C LEU A 98 38.95 -15.30 -21.38
N GLU A 99 39.41 -14.21 -22.00
CA GLU A 99 39.27 -12.86 -21.50
C GLU A 99 38.01 -12.20 -22.05
N LEU A 100 37.18 -11.64 -21.16
CA LEU A 100 36.07 -10.78 -21.48
C LEU A 100 36.36 -9.36 -20.98
N VAL A 101 36.38 -8.40 -21.91
CA VAL A 101 36.26 -6.98 -21.57
C VAL A 101 34.81 -6.58 -21.83
N PRO A 102 34.03 -6.22 -20.78
CA PRO A 102 32.61 -5.95 -20.94
C PRO A 102 32.38 -4.63 -21.67
N ASP A 103 31.49 -4.64 -22.66
CA ASP A 103 31.01 -3.45 -23.36
C ASP A 103 29.64 -2.98 -22.82
N ARG A 104 28.84 -3.92 -22.32
CA ARG A 104 27.56 -3.67 -21.66
C ARG A 104 27.47 -4.44 -20.35
N VAL A 105 26.89 -3.80 -19.34
CA VAL A 105 26.76 -4.38 -18.00
C VAL A 105 25.35 -4.14 -17.46
N GLN A 106 24.80 -5.15 -16.82
CA GLN A 106 23.59 -5.08 -16.01
C GLN A 106 23.88 -5.71 -14.64
N HIS A 107 23.46 -5.06 -13.56
CA HIS A 107 23.60 -5.62 -12.23
C HIS A 107 22.35 -5.34 -11.40
N TRP A 108 22.15 -6.16 -10.38
CA TRP A 108 21.18 -5.93 -9.32
C TRP A 108 21.73 -6.51 -8.02
N ASP A 109 21.54 -5.77 -6.94
CA ASP A 109 21.89 -6.19 -5.58
C ASP A 109 20.74 -5.85 -4.64
N GLU A 110 20.25 -6.85 -3.90
CA GLU A 110 19.14 -6.71 -2.95
C GLU A 110 19.44 -5.72 -1.82
N GLU A 111 20.71 -5.56 -1.43
CA GLU A 111 21.13 -4.60 -0.40
C GLU A 111 21.02 -3.15 -0.87
N GLU A 112 21.18 -2.94 -2.18
CA GLU A 112 21.12 -1.62 -2.82
C GLU A 112 19.70 -1.27 -3.24
N MET A 113 18.95 -2.26 -3.76
CA MET A 113 17.59 -2.10 -4.22
C MET A 113 16.82 -3.38 -3.95
N THR A 114 15.78 -3.27 -3.12
CA THR A 114 14.95 -4.44 -2.77
C THR A 114 14.34 -5.08 -4.02
N PHE A 115 14.04 -6.38 -3.94
CA PHE A 115 13.41 -7.10 -5.05
C PHE A 115 12.08 -6.48 -5.50
N PHE A 116 11.30 -5.92 -4.57
CA PHE A 116 10.03 -5.28 -4.87
C PHE A 116 10.23 -4.01 -5.72
N GLU A 117 11.16 -3.15 -5.32
CA GLU A 117 11.48 -1.94 -6.07
C GLU A 117 12.08 -2.27 -7.44
N PHE A 118 12.99 -3.26 -7.51
CA PHE A 118 13.53 -3.75 -8.77
C PHE A 118 12.42 -4.21 -9.72
N SER A 119 11.46 -4.98 -9.21
CA SER A 119 10.31 -5.47 -9.98
C SER A 119 9.46 -4.32 -10.52
N GLU A 120 9.22 -3.28 -9.71
CA GLU A 120 8.46 -2.09 -10.09
C GLU A 120 9.16 -1.27 -11.17
N ARG A 121 10.46 -1.03 -11.02
CA ARG A 121 11.27 -0.36 -12.06
C ARG A 121 11.32 -1.16 -13.36
N GLY A 122 11.16 -2.48 -13.29
CA GLY A 122 11.11 -3.38 -14.45
C GLY A 122 9.77 -3.38 -15.21
N VAL A 123 8.71 -2.77 -14.68
CA VAL A 123 7.37 -2.80 -15.32
C VAL A 123 7.37 -2.31 -16.78
N PRO A 124 8.03 -1.21 -17.17
CA PRO A 124 8.10 -0.80 -18.57
C PRO A 124 8.78 -1.84 -19.49
N GLN A 125 9.78 -2.55 -18.99
CA GLN A 125 10.44 -3.63 -19.73
C GLN A 125 9.49 -4.82 -19.91
N ALA A 126 8.74 -5.18 -18.87
CA ALA A 126 7.74 -6.24 -18.93
C ALA A 126 6.64 -5.92 -19.96
N HIS A 127 6.18 -4.66 -20.05
CA HIS A 127 5.23 -4.23 -21.09
C HIS A 127 5.79 -4.42 -22.49
N ARG A 128 7.01 -3.93 -22.76
CA ARG A 128 7.66 -4.11 -24.08
C ARG A 128 7.82 -5.59 -24.45
N TYR A 129 8.17 -6.42 -23.48
CA TYR A 129 8.28 -7.86 -23.70
C TYR A 129 6.93 -8.49 -24.04
N MET A 130 5.88 -8.20 -23.27
CA MET A 130 4.54 -8.72 -23.52
C MET A 130 3.95 -8.23 -24.85
N GLU A 131 4.23 -6.99 -25.25
CA GLU A 131 3.87 -6.46 -26.57
C GLU A 131 4.57 -7.22 -27.70
N ARG A 132 5.87 -7.50 -27.55
CA ARG A 132 6.64 -8.29 -28.53
C ARG A 132 6.03 -9.70 -28.68
N VAL A 133 5.86 -10.41 -27.57
CA VAL A 133 5.27 -11.76 -27.58
C VAL A 133 3.85 -11.72 -28.16
N SER A 134 3.07 -10.67 -27.88
CA SER A 134 1.73 -10.51 -28.47
C SER A 134 1.76 -10.39 -29.99
N ARG A 135 2.74 -9.67 -30.55
CA ARG A 135 2.91 -9.54 -32.01
C ARG A 135 3.34 -10.86 -32.63
N GLU A 136 4.31 -11.55 -32.02
CA GLU A 136 4.80 -12.86 -32.48
C GLU A 136 3.70 -13.93 -32.49
N GLN A 137 2.82 -13.90 -31.49
CA GLN A 137 1.72 -14.87 -31.34
C GLN A 137 0.44 -14.48 -32.09
N GLY A 138 0.39 -13.31 -32.73
CA GLY A 138 -0.82 -12.81 -33.40
C GLY A 138 -2.03 -12.60 -32.47
N ARG A 139 -1.83 -12.59 -31.14
CA ARG A 139 -2.88 -12.43 -30.14
C ARG A 139 -2.36 -11.66 -28.93
N ARG A 140 -3.22 -10.88 -28.28
CA ARG A 140 -2.84 -10.12 -27.09
C ARG A 140 -2.51 -11.04 -25.92
N ILE A 141 -1.25 -11.01 -25.47
CA ILE A 141 -0.78 -11.63 -24.23
C ILE A 141 -0.81 -10.57 -23.12
N ARG A 142 -1.34 -10.96 -21.95
CA ARG A 142 -1.43 -10.08 -20.79
C ARG A 142 -1.28 -10.87 -19.50
N PRO A 143 -0.80 -10.26 -18.41
CA PRO A 143 -0.81 -10.90 -17.11
C PRO A 143 -2.25 -11.16 -16.67
N GLN A 144 -2.44 -12.21 -15.86
CA GLN A 144 -3.74 -12.57 -15.33
C GLN A 144 -3.62 -12.97 -13.85
N LEU A 145 -4.58 -12.50 -13.05
CA LEU A 145 -4.83 -12.96 -11.69
C LEU A 145 -6.19 -13.67 -11.65
N SER A 146 -6.40 -14.52 -10.63
CA SER A 146 -7.74 -15.07 -10.39
C SER A 146 -8.75 -13.95 -10.12
N ARG A 147 -10.02 -14.15 -10.48
CA ARG A 147 -11.04 -13.10 -10.39
C ARG A 147 -11.20 -12.54 -8.97
N GLY A 148 -11.14 -13.41 -7.95
CA GLY A 148 -11.21 -13.01 -6.55
C GLY A 148 -10.03 -12.14 -6.13
N TRP A 149 -8.80 -12.58 -6.44
CA TRP A 149 -7.60 -11.79 -6.14
C TRP A 149 -7.55 -10.47 -6.91
N LEU A 150 -8.00 -10.46 -8.15
CA LEU A 150 -8.09 -9.24 -8.95
C LEU A 150 -9.08 -8.24 -8.35
N PHE A 151 -10.25 -8.72 -7.90
CA PHE A 151 -11.24 -7.88 -7.23
C PHE A 151 -10.72 -7.34 -5.89
N LEU A 152 -10.14 -8.20 -5.06
CA LEU A 152 -9.53 -7.81 -3.78
C LEU A 152 -8.47 -6.74 -3.96
N ARG A 153 -7.58 -6.92 -4.95
CA ARG A 153 -6.52 -5.98 -5.28
C ARG A 153 -7.09 -4.67 -5.81
N ALA A 154 -7.90 -4.72 -6.87
CA ALA A 154 -8.45 -3.53 -7.53
C ALA A 154 -9.29 -2.64 -6.61
N THR A 155 -10.03 -3.24 -5.67
CA THR A 155 -10.89 -2.51 -4.74
C THR A 155 -10.22 -2.17 -3.41
N ARG A 156 -9.04 -2.76 -3.17
CA ARG A 156 -8.32 -2.66 -1.89
C ARG A 156 -9.21 -3.06 -0.71
N LEU A 157 -9.99 -4.13 -0.87
CA LEU A 157 -11.04 -4.57 0.06
C LEU A 157 -10.62 -4.61 1.56
N PRO A 158 -9.38 -5.04 1.93
CA PRO A 158 -8.98 -5.06 3.34
C PRO A 158 -9.04 -3.70 4.07
N PHE A 159 -9.01 -2.58 3.33
CA PHE A 159 -9.17 -1.24 3.91
C PHE A 159 -10.59 -0.93 4.39
N LEU A 160 -11.59 -1.80 4.12
CA LEU A 160 -12.95 -1.64 4.67
C LEU A 160 -13.00 -1.68 6.20
N SER A 161 -11.95 -2.14 6.86
CA SER A 161 -11.70 -1.91 8.30
C SER A 161 -11.99 -0.46 8.71
N ALA A 162 -11.46 0.51 7.96
CA ALA A 162 -11.65 1.94 8.20
C ALA A 162 -13.10 2.41 8.04
N THR A 163 -13.96 1.67 7.33
CA THR A 163 -15.40 1.95 7.20
C THR A 163 -16.22 1.24 8.25
N PHE A 164 -15.88 -0.01 8.56
CA PHE A 164 -16.64 -0.83 9.49
C PHE A 164 -16.70 -0.18 10.88
N ILE A 165 -15.55 0.24 11.41
CA ILE A 165 -15.46 0.85 12.74
C ILE A 165 -16.37 2.08 12.91
N PRO A 166 -16.26 3.16 12.11
CA PRO A 166 -17.07 4.35 12.32
C PRO A 166 -18.57 4.12 12.11
N VAL A 167 -18.95 3.26 11.16
CA VAL A 167 -20.36 2.92 10.93
C VAL A 167 -20.92 2.12 12.11
N ALA A 168 -20.21 1.08 12.54
CA ALA A 168 -20.60 0.27 13.69
C ALA A 168 -20.67 1.10 14.97
N LEU A 169 -19.72 2.02 15.18
CA LEU A 169 -19.73 2.92 16.34
C LEU A 169 -20.96 3.84 16.35
N GLY A 170 -21.30 4.48 15.23
CA GLY A 170 -22.50 5.32 15.14
C GLY A 170 -23.79 4.55 15.39
N ILE A 171 -23.84 3.32 14.90
CA ILE A 171 -24.93 2.37 15.16
C ILE A 171 -24.98 1.98 16.65
N SER A 172 -23.84 1.74 17.31
CA SER A 172 -23.76 1.43 18.74
C SER A 172 -24.24 2.59 19.62
N VAL A 173 -23.91 3.83 19.25
CA VAL A 173 -24.43 5.02 19.94
C VAL A 173 -25.95 5.10 19.80
N ALA A 174 -26.49 4.85 18.59
CA ALA A 174 -27.93 4.83 18.38
C ALA A 174 -28.63 3.73 19.19
N ALA A 175 -28.02 2.54 19.26
CA ALA A 175 -28.54 1.42 20.05
C ALA A 175 -28.57 1.73 21.55
N LEU A 176 -27.54 2.42 22.07
CA LEU A 176 -27.53 2.91 23.46
C LEU A 176 -28.65 3.92 23.71
N HIS A 177 -28.99 4.74 22.73
CA HIS A 177 -30.14 5.65 22.76
C HIS A 177 -31.50 4.94 22.54
N GLY A 178 -31.52 3.60 22.52
CA GLY A 178 -32.72 2.79 22.36
C GLY A 178 -33.21 2.64 20.91
N GLN A 179 -32.41 3.02 19.92
CA GLN A 179 -32.77 2.98 18.51
C GLN A 179 -31.92 1.95 17.76
N TRP A 180 -32.54 0.84 17.36
CA TRP A 180 -31.84 -0.24 16.66
C TRP A 180 -32.73 -0.93 15.61
N HIS A 181 -32.23 -0.94 14.37
CA HIS A 181 -32.82 -1.66 13.26
C HIS A 181 -31.72 -2.38 12.47
N TRP A 182 -31.67 -3.72 12.59
CA TRP A 182 -30.61 -4.55 12.02
C TRP A 182 -30.47 -4.41 10.50
N TRP A 183 -31.58 -4.34 9.77
CA TRP A 183 -31.56 -4.26 8.30
C TRP A 183 -31.06 -2.88 7.83
N LEU A 184 -31.39 -1.80 8.55
CA LEU A 184 -30.83 -0.47 8.30
C LEU A 184 -29.34 -0.42 8.60
N ALA A 185 -28.87 -1.15 9.62
CA ALA A 185 -27.46 -1.24 9.97
C ALA A 185 -26.66 -1.89 8.83
N ILE A 186 -27.13 -3.04 8.32
CA ILE A 186 -26.53 -3.72 7.17
C ILE A 186 -26.55 -2.80 5.94
N LEU A 187 -27.68 -2.17 5.66
CA LEU A 187 -27.84 -1.33 4.48
C LEU A 187 -26.92 -0.09 4.53
N THR A 188 -26.75 0.51 5.71
CA THR A 188 -25.80 1.60 5.96
C THR A 188 -24.35 1.14 5.73
N LEU A 189 -23.98 -0.03 6.27
CA LEU A 189 -22.63 -0.58 6.10
C LEU A 189 -22.33 -0.87 4.63
N VAL A 190 -23.28 -1.47 3.90
CA VAL A 190 -23.13 -1.73 2.46
C VAL A 190 -22.99 -0.42 1.68
N ALA A 191 -23.81 0.59 1.97
CA ALA A 191 -23.71 1.89 1.30
C ALA A 191 -22.34 2.54 1.52
N ALA A 192 -21.90 2.62 2.78
CA ALA A 192 -20.61 3.20 3.14
C ALA A 192 -19.44 2.40 2.55
N ALA A 193 -19.51 1.06 2.56
CA ALA A 193 -18.51 0.20 1.95
C ALA A 193 -18.44 0.43 0.44
N CYS A 194 -19.57 0.48 -0.26
CA CYS A 194 -19.59 0.79 -1.70
C CYS A 194 -18.95 2.15 -2.00
N VAL A 195 -19.28 3.20 -1.23
CA VAL A 195 -18.65 4.53 -1.43
C VAL A 195 -17.14 4.49 -1.17
N HIS A 196 -16.66 3.74 -0.17
CA HIS A 196 -15.22 3.59 0.08
C HIS A 196 -14.52 2.72 -0.98
N LEU A 197 -15.12 1.63 -1.46
CA LEU A 197 -14.56 0.87 -2.57
C LEU A 197 -14.50 1.72 -3.84
N GLY A 198 -15.55 2.53 -4.10
CA GLY A 198 -15.56 3.54 -5.15
C GLY A 198 -14.43 4.56 -5.00
N LEU A 199 -14.16 5.05 -3.78
CA LEU A 199 -13.05 5.93 -3.44
C LEU A 199 -11.71 5.30 -3.83
N ASN A 200 -11.46 4.05 -3.41
CA ASN A 200 -10.20 3.36 -3.66
C ASN A 200 -9.96 3.17 -5.16
N VAL A 201 -10.99 2.76 -5.91
CA VAL A 201 -10.91 2.60 -7.37
C VAL A 201 -10.75 3.97 -8.06
N ALA A 202 -11.44 5.01 -7.58
CA ALA A 202 -11.28 6.38 -8.08
C ALA A 202 -9.85 6.86 -7.89
N ASN A 203 -9.25 6.59 -6.73
CA ASN A 203 -7.88 6.96 -6.42
C ASN A 203 -6.92 6.37 -7.45
N ASP A 204 -7.00 5.07 -7.72
CA ASP A 204 -6.22 4.40 -8.77
C ASP A 204 -6.45 4.98 -10.18
N VAL A 205 -7.71 5.28 -10.54
CA VAL A 205 -8.04 5.88 -11.84
C VAL A 205 -7.36 7.25 -12.01
N PHE A 206 -7.50 8.13 -11.01
CA PHE A 206 -7.00 9.49 -11.10
C PHE A 206 -5.48 9.60 -10.85
N ASP A 207 -4.90 8.74 -10.00
CA ASP A 207 -3.45 8.67 -9.80
C ASP A 207 -2.75 8.17 -11.07
N THR A 208 -3.29 7.15 -11.75
CA THR A 208 -2.79 6.72 -13.06
C THR A 208 -2.90 7.84 -14.11
N LEU A 209 -4.01 8.59 -14.14
CA LEU A 209 -4.18 9.71 -15.09
C LEU A 209 -3.23 10.89 -14.79
N SER A 210 -2.84 11.08 -13.53
CA SER A 210 -1.94 12.15 -13.12
C SER A 210 -0.46 11.83 -13.34
N GLY A 211 -0.12 10.55 -13.56
CA GLY A 211 1.27 10.09 -13.65
C GLY A 211 1.87 9.67 -12.29
N ALA A 212 1.11 9.79 -11.19
CA ALA A 212 1.57 9.46 -9.84
C ALA A 212 1.93 7.98 -9.69
N ASP A 213 1.12 7.10 -10.29
CA ASP A 213 1.40 5.67 -10.24
C ASP A 213 2.73 5.32 -10.91
N GLN A 214 3.02 5.88 -12.08
CA GLN A 214 4.26 5.63 -12.82
C GLN A 214 5.48 6.21 -12.09
N ALA A 215 5.32 7.32 -11.38
CA ALA A 215 6.40 7.97 -10.64
C ALA A 215 6.77 7.25 -9.34
N ASN A 216 5.84 6.51 -8.74
CA ASN A 216 6.11 5.75 -7.52
C ASN A 216 6.73 4.38 -7.85
N VAL A 217 8.01 4.21 -7.52
CA VAL A 217 8.78 2.97 -7.74
C VAL A 217 8.93 2.11 -6.49
N THR A 218 8.41 2.55 -5.34
CA THR A 218 8.50 1.85 -4.06
C THR A 218 7.12 1.62 -3.41
N PRO A 219 6.10 1.11 -4.14
CA PRO A 219 4.83 0.78 -3.53
C PRO A 219 4.99 -0.29 -2.46
N THR A 220 4.07 -0.25 -1.50
CA THR A 220 3.97 -1.23 -0.42
C THR A 220 2.62 -1.95 -0.50
N GLN A 221 2.35 -2.89 0.41
CA GLN A 221 1.01 -3.48 0.49
C GLN A 221 -0.06 -2.47 0.96
N PHE A 222 0.36 -1.36 1.58
CA PHE A 222 -0.53 -0.36 2.17
C PHE A 222 -0.55 0.99 1.43
N SER A 223 0.44 1.24 0.55
CA SER A 223 0.66 2.50 -0.17
C SER A 223 0.96 2.28 -1.65
N GLY A 224 0.83 3.32 -2.47
CA GLY A 224 1.08 3.26 -3.92
C GLY A 224 -0.04 2.67 -4.77
N GLY A 225 -1.29 2.64 -4.28
CA GLY A 225 -2.45 2.19 -5.07
C GLY A 225 -2.47 0.68 -5.34
N SER A 226 -3.45 0.20 -6.12
CA SER A 226 -3.55 -1.25 -6.40
C SER A 226 -2.62 -1.73 -7.52
N ARG A 227 -2.11 -0.81 -8.34
CA ARG A 227 -1.27 -1.06 -9.53
C ARG A 227 -1.93 -1.86 -10.64
N VAL A 228 -3.24 -2.16 -10.56
CA VAL A 228 -3.90 -3.03 -11.55
C VAL A 228 -3.94 -2.44 -12.95
N ILE A 229 -4.01 -1.11 -13.08
CA ILE A 229 -3.92 -0.42 -14.38
C ILE A 229 -2.48 -0.43 -14.86
N LEU A 230 -1.53 -0.04 -14.00
CA LEU A 230 -0.10 0.03 -14.32
C LEU A 230 0.45 -1.32 -14.79
N TYR A 231 0.01 -2.42 -14.20
CA TYR A 231 0.42 -3.77 -14.59
C TYR A 231 -0.37 -4.34 -15.78
N GLY A 232 -1.36 -3.62 -16.31
CA GLY A 232 -2.17 -4.10 -17.43
C GLY A 232 -3.15 -5.23 -17.10
N LEU A 233 -3.47 -5.43 -15.81
CA LEU A 233 -4.46 -6.42 -15.35
C LEU A 233 -5.89 -6.00 -15.67
N LEU A 234 -6.17 -4.69 -15.50
CA LEU A 234 -7.43 -4.05 -15.87
C LEU A 234 -7.16 -2.83 -16.74
N SER A 235 -8.04 -2.61 -17.71
CA SER A 235 -8.02 -1.38 -18.50
C SER A 235 -8.59 -0.20 -17.71
N MET A 236 -8.18 1.02 -18.08
CA MET A 236 -8.75 2.26 -17.53
C MET A 236 -10.29 2.27 -17.61
N ARG A 237 -10.87 1.82 -18.73
CA ARG A 237 -12.34 1.74 -18.90
C ARG A 237 -13.02 0.82 -17.89
N GLN A 238 -12.39 -0.32 -17.58
CA GLN A 238 -12.93 -1.26 -16.60
C GLN A 238 -12.88 -0.69 -15.19
N MET A 239 -11.79 0.00 -14.82
CA MET A 239 -11.67 0.65 -13.52
C MET A 239 -12.66 1.82 -13.37
N VAL A 240 -12.85 2.63 -14.41
CA VAL A 240 -13.89 3.68 -14.41
C VAL A 240 -15.29 3.07 -14.26
N ALA A 241 -15.60 1.99 -14.99
CA ALA A 241 -16.90 1.32 -14.84
C ALA A 241 -17.10 0.74 -13.43
N LEU A 242 -16.06 0.14 -12.84
CA LEU A 242 -16.09 -0.37 -11.48
C LEU A 242 -16.29 0.75 -10.44
N MET A 243 -15.57 1.86 -10.58
CA MET A 243 -15.72 3.07 -9.77
C MET A 243 -17.15 3.60 -9.82
N LEU A 244 -17.70 3.80 -11.02
CA LEU A 244 -19.06 4.30 -11.22
C LEU A 244 -20.10 3.32 -10.67
N GLY A 245 -19.90 2.02 -10.85
CA GLY A 245 -20.77 0.98 -10.30
C GLY A 245 -20.86 1.04 -8.78
N PHE A 246 -19.71 1.15 -8.08
CA PHE A 246 -19.68 1.28 -6.63
C PHE A 246 -20.36 2.56 -6.14
N TYR A 247 -20.07 3.71 -6.77
CA TYR A 247 -20.75 4.96 -6.42
C TYR A 247 -22.24 4.91 -6.69
N ALA A 248 -22.68 4.31 -7.80
CA ALA A 248 -24.10 4.19 -8.12
C ALA A 248 -24.85 3.33 -7.08
N VAL A 249 -24.28 2.19 -6.67
CA VAL A 249 -24.86 1.34 -5.62
C VAL A 249 -24.89 2.07 -4.28
N GLY A 250 -23.78 2.68 -3.88
CA GLY A 250 -23.69 3.43 -2.62
C GLY A 250 -24.67 4.61 -2.56
N ALA A 251 -24.74 5.40 -3.64
CA ALA A 251 -25.66 6.53 -3.76
C ALA A 251 -27.12 6.09 -3.84
N GLY A 252 -27.44 5.01 -4.57
CA GLY A 252 -28.79 4.46 -4.66
C GLY A 252 -29.31 3.99 -3.30
N ILE A 253 -28.47 3.28 -2.54
CA ILE A 253 -28.81 2.89 -1.17
C ILE A 253 -28.93 4.12 -0.26
N GLY A 254 -27.99 5.06 -0.34
CA GLY A 254 -28.02 6.30 0.45
C GLY A 254 -29.28 7.12 0.19
N LEU A 255 -29.73 7.23 -1.06
CA LEU A 255 -30.95 7.92 -1.44
C LEU A 255 -32.20 7.21 -0.88
N TYR A 256 -32.24 5.89 -0.95
CA TYR A 256 -33.31 5.11 -0.32
C TYR A 256 -33.37 5.35 1.20
N LEU A 257 -32.22 5.35 1.88
CA LEU A 257 -32.14 5.66 3.31
C LEU A 257 -32.61 7.10 3.60
N ALA A 258 -32.25 8.06 2.76
CA ALA A 258 -32.70 9.45 2.90
C ALA A 258 -34.23 9.55 2.79
N VAL A 259 -34.83 8.96 1.76
CA VAL A 259 -36.30 8.98 1.56
C VAL A 259 -37.04 8.33 2.73
N THR A 260 -36.50 7.26 3.31
CA THR A 260 -37.20 6.47 4.34
C THR A 260 -36.96 6.94 5.78
N ARG A 261 -35.82 7.59 6.07
CA ARG A 261 -35.40 7.95 7.45
C ARG A 261 -35.28 9.45 7.70
N GLY A 262 -35.21 10.28 6.66
CA GLY A 262 -35.13 11.73 6.79
C GLY A 262 -34.31 12.31 5.65
N PHE A 263 -35.01 12.91 4.67
CA PHE A 263 -34.42 13.21 3.38
C PHE A 263 -33.28 14.21 3.49
N TRP A 264 -33.54 15.43 3.95
CA TRP A 264 -32.54 16.51 3.93
C TRP A 264 -31.26 16.20 4.71
N PRO A 265 -31.30 15.67 5.94
CA PRO A 265 -30.07 15.37 6.69
C PRO A 265 -29.22 14.31 6.00
N LEU A 266 -29.81 13.18 5.62
CA LEU A 266 -29.08 12.09 4.99
C LEU A 266 -28.65 12.42 3.55
N PHE A 267 -29.45 13.20 2.83
CA PHE A 267 -29.08 13.70 1.50
C PHE A 267 -27.82 14.54 1.57
N TRP A 268 -27.74 15.52 2.46
CA TRP A 268 -26.54 16.37 2.58
C TRP A 268 -25.33 15.62 3.14
N ILE A 269 -25.51 14.69 4.08
CA ILE A 269 -24.44 13.79 4.52
C ILE A 269 -23.91 12.95 3.35
N GLY A 270 -24.82 12.37 2.54
CA GLY A 270 -24.46 11.60 1.36
C GLY A 270 -23.75 12.42 0.30
N VAL A 271 -24.23 13.63 0.01
CA VAL A 271 -23.58 14.57 -0.92
C VAL A 271 -22.19 14.94 -0.43
N ALA A 272 -22.02 15.28 0.85
CA ALA A 272 -20.71 15.62 1.43
C ALA A 272 -19.75 14.42 1.37
N GLY A 273 -20.22 13.22 1.70
CA GLY A 273 -19.42 12.00 1.64
C GLY A 273 -18.97 11.64 0.22
N LEU A 274 -19.89 11.67 -0.75
CA LEU A 274 -19.57 11.44 -2.17
C LEU A 274 -18.64 12.52 -2.74
N PHE A 275 -18.87 13.78 -2.37
CA PHE A 275 -18.03 14.90 -2.77
C PHE A 275 -16.60 14.71 -2.28
N ILE A 276 -16.41 14.47 -0.98
CA ILE A 276 -15.08 14.20 -0.40
C ILE A 276 -14.45 12.98 -1.06
N SER A 277 -15.21 11.89 -1.20
CA SER A 277 -14.72 10.63 -1.75
C SER A 277 -14.20 10.75 -3.19
N LEU A 278 -14.97 11.39 -4.08
CA LEU A 278 -14.57 11.58 -5.47
C LEU A 278 -13.43 12.60 -5.60
N PHE A 279 -13.58 13.76 -4.98
CA PHE A 279 -12.66 14.88 -5.13
C PHE A 279 -11.40 14.80 -4.26
N TYR A 280 -11.29 13.73 -3.47
CA TYR A 280 -10.06 13.36 -2.78
C TYR A 280 -8.87 13.33 -3.76
N THR A 281 -9.04 12.64 -4.89
CA THR A 281 -8.02 12.55 -5.96
C THR A 281 -8.47 13.21 -7.26
N ALA A 282 -9.77 13.28 -7.55
CA ALA A 282 -10.27 13.80 -8.82
C ALA A 282 -10.09 15.33 -8.98
N PRO A 283 -9.84 15.83 -10.21
CA PRO A 283 -9.96 17.26 -10.51
C PRO A 283 -11.40 17.75 -10.36
N PRO A 284 -11.64 19.04 -10.06
CA PRO A 284 -10.63 20.11 -9.95
C PRO A 284 -10.02 20.26 -8.55
N PHE A 285 -10.51 19.55 -7.54
CA PHE A 285 -10.13 19.80 -6.14
C PHE A 285 -8.89 19.02 -5.68
N ARG A 286 -8.74 17.74 -6.05
CA ARG A 286 -7.54 16.94 -5.73
C ARG A 286 -7.03 17.15 -4.30
N PHE A 287 -7.86 16.94 -3.29
CA PHE A 287 -7.54 17.29 -1.90
C PHE A 287 -6.20 16.71 -1.41
N VAL A 288 -5.90 15.47 -1.78
CA VAL A 288 -4.62 14.81 -1.43
C VAL A 288 -3.41 15.53 -2.02
N HIS A 289 -3.53 16.12 -3.22
CA HIS A 289 -2.45 16.87 -3.85
C HIS A 289 -2.16 18.20 -3.16
N ARG A 290 -3.05 18.67 -2.28
CA ARG A 290 -2.98 20.00 -1.64
C ARG A 290 -2.59 19.95 -0.17
N GLY A 291 -2.31 18.76 0.36
CA GLY A 291 -1.93 18.57 1.78
C GLY A 291 -3.10 18.82 2.74
N ILE A 292 -4.32 18.53 2.30
CA ILE A 292 -5.52 18.48 3.13
C ILE A 292 -6.20 17.10 3.07
N GLY A 293 -5.49 16.08 2.57
CA GLY A 293 -6.01 14.73 2.40
C GLY A 293 -6.42 14.11 3.73
N GLU A 294 -5.59 14.23 4.76
CA GLU A 294 -5.80 13.71 6.10
C GLU A 294 -7.00 14.36 6.77
N LEU A 295 -7.21 15.67 6.56
CA LEU A 295 -8.40 16.36 7.04
C LEU A 295 -9.66 15.81 6.35
N THR A 296 -9.61 15.57 5.05
CA THR A 296 -10.76 15.00 4.33
C THR A 296 -11.05 13.55 4.73
N VAL A 297 -10.02 12.75 4.99
CA VAL A 297 -10.16 11.39 5.54
C VAL A 297 -10.73 11.44 6.95
N PHE A 298 -10.24 12.32 7.81
CA PHE A 298 -10.79 12.56 9.15
C PHE A 298 -12.29 12.89 9.08
N LEU A 299 -12.68 13.86 8.24
CA LEU A 299 -14.08 14.29 8.11
C LEU A 299 -14.97 13.19 7.52
N GLY A 300 -14.49 12.50 6.48
CA GLY A 300 -15.22 11.46 5.77
C GLY A 300 -15.46 10.22 6.65
N PHE A 301 -14.39 9.66 7.21
CA PHE A 301 -14.45 8.43 7.98
C PHE A 301 -14.83 8.63 9.43
N GLY A 302 -14.55 9.78 10.04
CA GLY A 302 -15.01 10.10 11.38
C GLY A 302 -16.45 10.63 11.35
N PRO A 303 -16.67 11.96 11.42
CA PRO A 303 -18.00 12.55 11.53
C PRO A 303 -19.01 12.07 10.49
N ILE A 304 -18.70 12.11 9.19
CA ILE A 304 -19.69 11.84 8.14
C ILE A 304 -20.21 10.39 8.23
N MET A 305 -19.34 9.40 8.32
CA MET A 305 -19.75 8.00 8.44
C MET A 305 -20.45 7.71 9.77
N THR A 306 -19.89 8.14 10.90
CA THR A 306 -20.45 7.84 12.23
C THR A 306 -21.79 8.54 12.45
N ILE A 307 -21.90 9.82 12.13
CA ILE A 307 -23.15 10.58 12.30
C ILE A 307 -24.20 10.11 11.31
N GLY A 308 -23.81 9.82 10.06
CA GLY A 308 -24.72 9.25 9.06
C GLY A 308 -25.31 7.93 9.54
N ALA A 309 -24.48 7.03 10.05
CA ALA A 309 -24.92 5.75 10.59
C ALA A 309 -25.84 5.89 11.82
N TYR A 310 -25.52 6.81 12.72
CA TYR A 310 -26.38 7.17 13.85
C TYR A 310 -27.74 7.71 13.37
N TYR A 311 -27.74 8.66 12.44
CA TYR A 311 -28.95 9.33 11.96
C TYR A 311 -29.89 8.36 11.24
N VAL A 312 -29.37 7.41 10.45
CA VAL A 312 -30.19 6.37 9.80
C VAL A 312 -31.00 5.59 10.84
N GLN A 313 -30.39 5.25 11.98
CA GLN A 313 -31.04 4.53 13.07
C GLN A 313 -32.01 5.44 13.84
N ALA A 314 -31.50 6.53 14.40
CA ALA A 314 -32.17 7.34 15.41
C ALA A 314 -33.01 8.51 14.85
N ARG A 315 -32.81 8.89 13.59
CA ARG A 315 -33.48 10.04 12.91
C ARG A 315 -33.35 11.37 13.66
N ALA A 316 -32.26 11.52 14.41
CA ALA A 316 -31.94 12.69 15.22
C ALA A 316 -30.43 12.97 15.16
N TRP A 317 -30.02 14.12 15.69
CA TRP A 317 -28.61 14.45 15.88
C TRP A 317 -28.18 14.06 17.30
N SER A 318 -26.90 13.70 17.45
CA SER A 318 -26.31 13.38 18.76
C SER A 318 -24.94 13.99 18.89
N TRP A 319 -24.73 14.71 20.00
CA TRP A 319 -23.45 15.27 20.36
C TRP A 319 -22.45 14.18 20.77
N GLU A 320 -22.94 13.10 21.38
CA GLU A 320 -22.16 11.92 21.68
C GLU A 320 -21.66 11.23 20.40
N ALA A 321 -22.50 11.08 19.38
CA ALA A 321 -22.09 10.49 18.11
C ALA A 321 -20.99 11.32 17.41
N ILE A 322 -21.09 12.65 17.50
CA ILE A 322 -20.08 13.57 17.00
C ILE A 322 -18.78 13.40 17.78
N TYR A 323 -18.83 13.44 19.11
CA TYR A 323 -17.66 13.29 19.96
C TYR A 323 -16.96 11.94 19.76
N ALA A 324 -17.72 10.83 19.76
CA ALA A 324 -17.20 9.48 19.58
C ALA A 324 -16.54 9.29 18.20
N SER A 325 -16.97 10.05 17.19
CA SER A 325 -16.38 10.01 15.85
C SER A 325 -15.00 10.65 15.75
N LEU A 326 -14.66 11.60 16.63
CA LEU A 326 -13.40 12.36 16.57
C LEU A 326 -12.16 11.48 16.75
N PRO A 327 -12.01 10.67 17.82
CA PRO A 327 -10.83 9.82 17.98
C PRO A 327 -10.73 8.77 16.87
N VAL A 328 -11.86 8.22 16.42
CA VAL A 328 -11.90 7.25 15.30
C VAL A 328 -11.43 7.90 14.01
N GLY A 329 -11.94 9.09 13.68
CA GLY A 329 -11.53 9.85 12.51
C GLY A 329 -10.04 10.18 12.51
N ILE A 330 -9.49 10.56 13.68
CA ILE A 330 -8.05 10.84 13.83
C ILE A 330 -7.24 9.58 13.52
N LEU A 331 -7.62 8.43 14.11
CA LEU A 331 -6.91 7.17 13.89
C LEU A 331 -7.00 6.69 12.44
N VAL A 332 -8.14 6.88 11.75
CA VAL A 332 -8.23 6.57 10.31
C VAL A 332 -7.36 7.52 9.48
N ALA A 333 -7.36 8.82 9.80
CA ALA A 333 -6.47 9.77 9.13
C ALA A 333 -5.00 9.40 9.33
N LEU A 334 -4.64 8.86 10.50
CA LEU A 334 -3.28 8.36 10.76
C LEU A 334 -2.91 7.12 9.95
N ILE A 335 -3.88 6.28 9.54
CA ILE A 335 -3.61 5.19 8.58
C ILE A 335 -3.07 5.78 7.29
N LEU A 336 -3.79 6.75 6.71
CA LEU A 336 -3.33 7.46 5.51
C LEU A 336 -1.97 8.13 5.75
N TYR A 337 -1.84 8.86 6.86
CA TYR A 337 -0.66 9.65 7.18
C TYR A 337 0.64 8.83 7.18
N VAL A 338 0.61 7.65 7.81
CA VAL A 338 1.76 6.73 7.82
C VAL A 338 1.95 6.10 6.43
N ASN A 339 0.85 5.84 5.71
CA ASN A 339 0.91 5.24 4.38
C ASN A 339 1.48 6.18 3.31
N GLU A 340 1.41 7.49 3.52
CA GLU A 340 1.99 8.49 2.61
C GLU A 340 3.51 8.65 2.76
N VAL A 341 4.11 8.17 3.87
CA VAL A 341 5.56 8.31 4.12
C VAL A 341 6.42 7.59 3.07
N PRO A 342 6.14 6.32 2.69
CA PRO A 342 6.83 5.66 1.59
C PRO A 342 6.62 6.32 0.22
N ASP A 343 5.45 6.92 0.00
CA ASP A 343 5.05 7.44 -1.30
C ASP A 343 5.64 8.84 -1.59
N ARG A 344 6.22 9.53 -0.59
CA ARG A 344 6.74 10.90 -0.71
C ARG A 344 7.58 11.17 -1.97
N PRO A 345 8.58 10.35 -2.34
CA PRO A 345 9.40 10.65 -3.51
C PRO A 345 8.58 10.61 -4.81
N GLY A 346 7.69 9.62 -4.95
CA GLY A 346 6.81 9.48 -6.11
C GLY A 346 5.72 10.56 -6.16
N ASP A 347 5.09 10.85 -5.02
CA ASP A 347 4.09 11.91 -4.88
C ASP A 347 4.69 13.28 -5.23
N ALA A 348 5.89 13.60 -4.73
CA ALA A 348 6.60 14.83 -5.06
C ALA A 348 6.90 14.95 -6.56
N ALA A 349 7.36 13.86 -7.18
CA ALA A 349 7.64 13.82 -8.62
C ALA A 349 6.38 14.02 -9.49
N ALA A 350 5.21 13.60 -9.00
CA ALA A 350 3.92 13.80 -9.65
C ALA A 350 3.21 15.11 -9.27
N GLY A 351 3.85 15.98 -8.49
CA GLY A 351 3.28 17.24 -8.02
C GLY A 351 2.17 17.10 -6.97
N LYS A 352 2.05 15.92 -6.35
CA LYS A 352 1.14 15.65 -5.23
C LYS A 352 1.84 16.06 -3.92
N ARG A 353 1.39 17.18 -3.34
CA ARG A 353 2.02 17.79 -2.16
C ARG A 353 1.27 17.40 -0.87
N THR A 354 1.35 16.13 -0.51
CA THR A 354 0.85 15.61 0.78
C THR A 354 1.58 16.23 1.98
N LEU A 355 1.07 16.06 3.20
CA LEU A 355 1.77 16.60 4.38
C LEU A 355 3.18 16.01 4.54
N PRO A 356 3.42 14.68 4.38
CA PRO A 356 4.76 14.13 4.45
C PRO A 356 5.71 14.63 3.34
N VAL A 357 5.20 15.09 2.20
CA VAL A 357 6.00 15.77 1.16
C VAL A 357 6.34 17.21 1.56
N ARG A 358 5.44 17.90 2.26
CA ARG A 358 5.58 19.33 2.60
C ARG A 358 6.40 19.59 3.87
N TRP A 359 6.40 18.66 4.80
CA TRP A 359 6.97 18.82 6.13
C TRP A 359 8.30 18.08 6.28
N SER A 360 9.07 18.49 7.29
CA SER A 360 10.27 17.74 7.69
C SER A 360 9.89 16.41 8.34
N LYS A 361 10.81 15.45 8.29
CA LYS A 361 10.68 14.16 8.98
C LYS A 361 10.28 14.33 10.45
N ASP A 362 10.94 15.24 11.17
CA ASP A 362 10.67 15.47 12.60
C ASP A 362 9.27 16.04 12.83
N ALA A 363 8.80 16.96 11.98
CA ALA A 363 7.44 17.48 12.07
C ALA A 363 6.41 16.38 11.80
N VAL A 364 6.67 15.48 10.84
CA VAL A 364 5.78 14.36 10.53
C VAL A 364 5.66 13.41 11.73
N ILE A 365 6.80 13.07 12.33
CA ILE A 365 6.85 12.19 13.50
C ILE A 365 6.17 12.84 14.72
N ALA A 366 6.38 14.15 14.92
CA ALA A 366 5.76 14.89 16.02
C ALA A 366 4.24 14.97 15.88
N VAL A 367 3.73 15.23 14.67
CA VAL A 367 2.28 15.27 14.41
C VAL A 367 1.64 13.90 14.58
N TYR A 368 2.30 12.82 14.15
CA TYR A 368 1.84 11.46 14.44
C TYR A 368 1.65 11.26 15.96
N ALA A 369 2.68 11.56 16.76
CA ALA A 369 2.62 11.41 18.21
C ALA A 369 1.53 12.28 18.86
N LEU A 370 1.42 13.54 18.43
CA LEU A 370 0.39 14.46 18.95
C LEU A 370 -1.03 14.00 18.59
N ALA A 371 -1.25 13.52 17.38
CA ALA A 371 -2.55 13.01 16.94
C ALA A 371 -2.94 11.73 17.68
N VAL A 372 -2.00 10.82 17.93
CA VAL A 372 -2.21 9.65 18.79
C VAL A 372 -2.60 10.11 20.21
N ALA A 373 -1.83 11.02 20.80
CA ALA A 373 -2.13 11.55 22.13
C ALA A 373 -3.50 12.23 22.19
N ALA A 374 -3.87 12.98 21.15
CA ALA A 374 -5.18 13.62 21.05
C ALA A 374 -6.31 12.59 20.95
N ALA A 375 -6.17 11.55 20.12
CA ALA A 375 -7.18 10.50 19.99
C ALA A 375 -7.43 9.78 21.32
N PHE A 376 -6.37 9.34 22.01
CA PHE A 376 -6.51 8.67 23.30
C PHE A 376 -6.91 9.62 24.43
N GLY A 377 -6.48 10.88 24.39
CA GLY A 377 -6.94 11.93 25.29
C GLY A 377 -8.44 12.19 25.17
N LEU A 378 -8.99 12.22 23.94
CA LEU A 378 -10.43 12.33 23.69
C LEU A 378 -11.19 11.12 24.22
N ILE A 379 -10.68 9.90 24.03
CA ILE A 379 -11.30 8.68 24.58
C ILE A 379 -11.33 8.73 26.10
N ALA A 380 -10.19 8.94 26.75
CA ALA A 380 -10.09 8.96 28.20
C ALA A 380 -10.90 10.10 28.81
N GLY A 381 -10.73 11.33 28.30
CA GLY A 381 -11.45 12.50 28.76
C GLY A 381 -12.96 12.38 28.59
N GLY A 382 -13.40 11.85 27.44
CA GLY A 382 -14.83 11.63 27.16
C GLY A 382 -15.47 10.60 28.09
N ALA A 383 -14.77 9.49 28.33
CA ALA A 383 -15.23 8.44 29.23
C ALA A 383 -15.25 8.90 30.70
N ILE A 384 -14.24 9.67 31.15
CA ILE A 384 -14.19 10.21 32.51
C ILE A 384 -15.27 11.29 32.72
N ALA A 385 -15.49 12.15 31.74
CA ALA A 385 -16.50 13.21 31.79
C ALA A 385 -17.94 12.70 31.57
N GLY A 386 -18.13 11.44 31.16
CA GLY A 386 -19.44 10.87 30.85
C GLY A 386 -20.06 11.41 29.55
N VAL A 387 -19.21 11.85 28.60
CA VAL A 387 -19.64 12.23 27.24
C VAL A 387 -19.87 11.00 26.36
N ILE A 388 -19.08 9.95 26.60
CA ILE A 388 -19.26 8.60 26.06
C ILE A 388 -19.29 7.62 27.26
N PRO A 389 -19.81 6.40 27.10
CA PRO A 389 -19.91 5.44 28.19
C PRO A 389 -18.56 5.17 28.82
N ARG A 390 -18.47 5.18 30.16
CA ARG A 390 -17.19 4.99 30.87
C ARG A 390 -16.43 3.72 30.49
N PRO A 391 -17.08 2.57 30.19
CA PRO A 391 -16.37 1.38 29.70
C PRO A 391 -15.54 1.62 28.42
N CYS A 392 -15.83 2.65 27.63
CA CYS A 392 -15.02 3.03 26.48
C CYS A 392 -13.58 3.43 26.86
N ILE A 393 -13.31 3.77 28.13
CA ILE A 393 -11.93 4.03 28.61
C ILE A 393 -10.99 2.84 28.39
N LEU A 394 -11.52 1.62 28.31
CA LEU A 394 -10.75 0.42 28.02
C LEU A 394 -10.03 0.50 26.67
N ALA A 395 -10.51 1.32 25.73
CA ALA A 395 -9.86 1.49 24.43
C ALA A 395 -8.47 2.13 24.56
N VAL A 396 -8.16 2.82 25.67
CA VAL A 396 -6.82 3.34 25.98
C VAL A 396 -5.78 2.21 26.09
N LEU A 397 -6.20 0.98 26.40
CA LEU A 397 -5.30 -0.18 26.43
C LEU A 397 -4.69 -0.52 25.06
N ALA A 398 -5.24 -0.01 23.96
CA ALA A 398 -4.66 -0.15 22.62
C ALA A 398 -3.55 0.87 22.34
N ALA A 399 -3.42 1.95 23.13
CA ALA A 399 -2.43 3.02 22.91
C ALA A 399 -0.97 2.53 22.80
N PRO A 400 -0.50 1.52 23.55
CA PRO A 400 0.86 1.00 23.42
C PRO A 400 1.20 0.48 22.01
N MET A 401 0.21 0.11 21.18
CA MET A 401 0.45 -0.31 19.80
C MET A 401 0.98 0.83 18.89
N ALA A 402 0.83 2.10 19.30
CA ALA A 402 1.38 3.25 18.58
C ALA A 402 2.90 3.41 18.76
N VAL A 403 3.46 2.88 19.86
CA VAL A 403 4.88 2.99 20.20
C VAL A 403 5.79 2.38 19.11
N PRO A 404 5.60 1.12 18.68
CA PRO A 404 6.43 0.56 17.60
C PRO A 404 6.30 1.33 16.29
N VAL A 405 5.12 1.87 15.97
CA VAL A 405 4.92 2.70 14.76
C VAL A 405 5.70 4.00 14.85
N TYR A 406 5.67 4.67 16.00
CA TYR A 406 6.44 5.88 16.26
C TYR A 406 7.96 5.64 16.11
N HIS A 407 8.47 4.55 16.70
CA HIS A 407 9.89 4.19 16.57
C HIS A 407 10.27 3.86 15.13
N ALA A 408 9.43 3.09 14.42
CA ALA A 408 9.65 2.77 13.02
C ALA A 408 9.66 4.01 12.12
N LEU A 409 8.80 5.00 12.37
CA LEU A 409 8.84 6.27 11.65
C LEU A 409 10.15 7.03 11.90
N ARG A 410 10.78 6.89 13.07
CA ARG A 410 12.10 7.49 13.34
C ARG A 410 13.22 6.74 12.63
N GLU A 411 13.22 5.42 12.72
CA GLU A 411 14.32 4.56 12.30
C GLU A 411 14.28 4.18 10.81
N HIS A 412 13.08 4.08 10.22
CA HIS A 412 12.86 3.50 8.88
C HIS A 412 12.12 4.46 7.92
N TYR A 413 12.13 5.76 8.22
CA TYR A 413 11.41 6.80 7.45
C TYR A 413 11.70 6.80 5.94
N ASP A 414 12.95 6.51 5.57
CA ASP A 414 13.42 6.50 4.18
C ASP A 414 13.58 5.07 3.65
N SER A 415 13.00 4.08 4.35
CA SER A 415 13.05 2.66 3.99
C SER A 415 11.64 2.07 3.91
N PRO A 416 10.91 2.32 2.80
CA PRO A 416 9.52 1.86 2.57
C PRO A 416 9.22 0.44 3.05
N TYR A 417 10.06 -0.52 2.65
CA TYR A 417 9.85 -1.94 2.93
C TYR A 417 10.13 -2.33 4.38
N ARG A 418 11.01 -1.59 5.09
CA ARG A 418 11.22 -1.78 6.54
C ARG A 418 10.11 -1.13 7.36
N LEU A 419 9.48 -0.07 6.84
CA LEU A 419 8.32 0.57 7.47
C LEU A 419 7.02 -0.24 7.29
N MET A 420 6.93 -1.07 6.25
CA MET A 420 5.71 -1.78 5.86
C MET A 420 5.01 -2.58 6.98
N PRO A 421 5.70 -3.37 7.83
CA PRO A 421 5.03 -4.08 8.91
C PRO A 421 4.33 -3.15 9.90
N PHE A 422 4.92 -1.98 10.17
CA PHE A 422 4.40 -0.99 11.11
C PHE A 422 3.24 -0.18 10.54
N MET A 423 3.15 -0.05 9.21
CA MET A 423 1.92 0.43 8.55
C MET A 423 0.75 -0.50 8.88
N GLY A 424 0.99 -1.81 8.84
CA GLY A 424 0.03 -2.83 9.28
C GLY A 424 -0.34 -2.72 10.76
N THR A 425 0.64 -2.53 11.64
CA THR A 425 0.40 -2.26 13.08
C THR A 425 -0.45 -1.00 13.30
N ASN A 426 -0.25 0.05 12.50
CA ASN A 426 -1.03 1.28 12.59
C ASN A 426 -2.50 1.07 12.16
N VAL A 427 -2.76 0.22 11.15
CA VAL A 427 -4.12 -0.24 10.81
C VAL A 427 -4.74 -1.04 11.96
N GLN A 428 -3.96 -1.93 12.58
CA GLN A 428 -4.41 -2.72 13.73
C GLN A 428 -4.72 -1.85 14.96
N LEU A 429 -3.94 -0.79 15.21
CA LEU A 429 -4.19 0.18 16.27
C LEU A 429 -5.58 0.81 16.12
N HIS A 430 -5.93 1.29 14.93
CA HIS A 430 -7.28 1.80 14.64
C HIS A 430 -8.36 0.73 14.88
N MET A 431 -8.16 -0.47 14.34
CA MET A 431 -9.13 -1.57 14.47
C MET A 431 -9.35 -2.00 15.91
N ALA A 432 -8.28 -2.24 16.67
CA ALA A 432 -8.34 -2.63 18.06
C ALA A 432 -9.02 -1.55 18.91
N THR A 433 -8.62 -0.28 18.74
CA THR A 433 -9.24 0.84 19.45
C THR A 433 -10.73 0.93 19.15
N GLY A 434 -11.12 0.89 17.88
CA GLY A 434 -12.50 0.94 17.45
C GLY A 434 -13.36 -0.21 17.97
N MET A 435 -12.84 -1.45 17.92
CA MET A 435 -13.54 -2.62 18.46
C MET A 435 -13.75 -2.52 19.97
N VAL A 436 -12.75 -2.05 20.73
CA VAL A 436 -12.89 -1.87 22.18
C VAL A 436 -13.84 -0.72 22.52
N LEU A 437 -13.87 0.36 21.72
CA LEU A 437 -14.89 1.41 21.87
C LEU A 437 -16.30 0.85 21.69
N ILE A 438 -16.54 0.10 20.61
CA ILE A 438 -17.83 -0.57 20.34
C ILE A 438 -18.19 -1.52 21.49
N LEU A 439 -17.22 -2.29 22.00
CA LEU A 439 -17.42 -3.16 23.16
C LEU A 439 -17.84 -2.36 24.40
N GLY A 440 -17.23 -1.19 24.63
CA GLY A 440 -17.62 -0.28 25.71
C GLY A 440 -19.09 0.15 25.63
N TYR A 441 -19.57 0.48 24.43
CA TYR A 441 -20.99 0.74 24.17
C TYR A 441 -21.86 -0.49 24.43
N VAL A 442 -21.44 -1.67 23.96
CA VAL A 442 -22.18 -2.93 24.18
C VAL A 442 -22.31 -3.24 25.68
N ILE A 443 -21.24 -3.07 26.46
CA ILE A 443 -21.27 -3.23 27.92
C ILE A 443 -22.30 -2.30 28.55
N ALA A 444 -22.31 -1.02 28.15
CA ALA A 444 -23.27 -0.04 28.65
C ALA A 444 -24.73 -0.39 28.27
N ILE A 445 -24.97 -0.86 27.04
CA ILE A 445 -26.29 -1.32 26.57
C ILE A 445 -26.77 -2.51 27.41
N VAL A 446 -25.94 -3.53 27.57
CA VAL A 446 -26.28 -4.75 28.34
C VAL A 446 -26.54 -4.41 29.80
N ALA A 447 -25.68 -3.59 30.41
CA ALA A 447 -25.87 -3.15 31.79
C ALA A 447 -27.18 -2.38 31.97
N SER A 448 -27.52 -1.50 31.02
CA SER A 448 -28.78 -0.73 31.04
C SER A 448 -30.01 -1.65 30.98
N HIS A 449 -29.94 -2.70 30.17
CA HIS A 449 -31.04 -3.67 30.05
C HIS A 449 -31.21 -4.52 31.32
N ILE A 450 -30.11 -4.94 31.96
CA ILE A 450 -30.15 -5.77 33.17
C ILE A 450 -30.63 -4.97 34.39
N SER A 451 -30.18 -3.73 34.54
CA SER A 451 -30.36 -2.97 35.78
C SER A 451 -31.55 -2.01 35.78
N GLY A 452 -32.17 -1.71 34.62
CA GLY A 452 -33.26 -0.74 34.46
C GLY A 452 -32.84 0.73 34.70
N HIS A 453 -31.86 0.95 35.57
CA HIS A 453 -31.14 2.18 35.84
C HIS A 453 -29.64 1.85 35.86
N PRO A 454 -28.92 1.93 34.72
CA PRO A 454 -27.50 1.64 34.69
C PRO A 454 -26.79 2.50 35.75
N PRO A 455 -25.92 1.89 36.59
CA PRO A 455 -25.15 2.61 37.59
C PRO A 455 -24.45 3.82 36.98
N ALA A 456 -24.33 4.91 37.72
CA ALA A 456 -23.71 6.14 37.23
C ALA A 456 -22.29 5.92 36.67
N PHE A 457 -21.57 4.89 37.13
CA PHE A 457 -20.24 4.53 36.63
C PHE A 457 -20.22 3.81 35.27
N LEU A 458 -21.38 3.43 34.73
CA LEU A 458 -21.54 2.86 33.39
C LEU A 458 -22.19 3.83 32.40
N ARG A 459 -22.67 4.98 32.91
CA ARG A 459 -23.15 6.11 32.11
C ARG A 459 -21.99 7.03 31.73
#